data_AF-A0A9D1VR26-F1
#
_entry.id   AF-A0A9D1VR26-F1
#
_cell.length_a   1.000
_cell.length_b   1.000
_cell.length_c   1.000
_cell.angle_alpha   90.00
_cell.angle_beta   90.00
_cell.angle_gamma   90.00
#
_symmetry.space_group_name_H-M   'P 1'
#
loop_
_entity.id
_entity.type
_entity.pdbx_description
1 polymer ?
#
loop_
_entity_poly.entity_id
_entity_poly.type
_entity_poly.pdbx_seq_one_letter_code
_entity_poly.pdbx_strand_id
1 'polypeptide(L)' 'MDKKAYAQANKEWLMQKSKEEGVKALPKGIYYKVLSEGKADGRHPNLRSIITAHYTGRTIDGKQFDSSLGGT' A
#
# COMPACT_ATOMS: atom_id res chain seq x y z
N MET A 1 -10.26 -14.72 -14.30
CA MET A 1 -8.85 -15.16 -14.44
C MET A 1 -8.65 -16.42 -13.64
N ASP A 2 -7.84 -17.36 -14.14
CA ASP A 2 -7.38 -18.49 -13.33
C ASP A 2 -6.58 -17.98 -12.11
N LYS A 3 -6.71 -18.67 -10.96
CA LYS A 3 -6.07 -18.26 -9.70
C LYS A 3 -4.55 -18.20 -9.80
N LYS A 4 -3.92 -19.10 -10.57
CA LYS A 4 -2.47 -19.11 -10.80
C LYS A 4 -2.05 -17.92 -11.66
N ALA A 5 -2.82 -17.62 -12.71
CA ALA A 5 -2.55 -16.46 -13.57
C ALA A 5 -2.60 -15.14 -12.77
N TYR A 6 -3.59 -14.98 -11.89
CA TYR A 6 -3.68 -13.79 -11.04
C TYR A 6 -2.52 -13.70 -10.03
N ALA A 7 -2.10 -14.82 -9.44
CA ALA A 7 -0.94 -14.84 -8.55
C ALA A 7 0.36 -14.43 -9.25
N GLN A 8 0.55 -14.84 -10.52
CA GLN A 8 1.70 -14.44 -11.32
C GLN A 8 1.64 -12.94 -11.67
N ALA A 9 0.49 -12.45 -12.12
CA ALA A 9 0.27 -11.03 -12.39
C ALA A 9 0.57 -10.14 -11.16
N ASN A 10 0.16 -10.57 -9.96
CA ASN A 10 0.49 -9.88 -8.71
C ASN A 10 2.00 -9.78 -8.46
N LYS A 11 2.76 -10.86 -8.71
CA LYS A 11 4.22 -10.86 -8.53
C LYS A 11 4.90 -9.91 -9.51
N GLU A 12 4.50 -9.94 -10.77
CA GLU A 12 5.02 -9.06 -11.82
C GLU A 12 4.72 -7.59 -11.52
N TRP A 13 3.48 -7.31 -11.11
CA TRP A 13 3.07 -5.97 -10.69
C TRP A 13 3.91 -5.46 -9.51
N LEU A 14 4.13 -6.29 -8.48
CA LEU A 14 4.99 -5.92 -7.35
C LEU A 14 6.44 -5.69 -7.77
N MET A 15 7.00 -6.52 -8.66
CA MET A 15 8.35 -6.33 -9.20
C MET A 15 8.48 -5.03 -9.99
N GLN A 16 7.47 -4.68 -10.79
CA GLN A 16 7.45 -3.41 -11.53
C GLN A 16 7.35 -2.23 -10.57
N LYS A 17 6.42 -2.28 -9.60
CA LYS A 17 6.26 -1.24 -8.57
C LYS A 17 7.52 -1.03 -7.73
N SER A 18 8.24 -2.09 -7.40
CA SER A 18 9.49 -1.98 -6.62
C SER A 18 10.57 -1.15 -7.31
N LYS A 19 10.50 -0.96 -8.63
CA LYS A 19 11.46 -0.19 -9.43
C LYS A 19 11.07 1.28 -9.59
N GLU A 20 9.88 1.68 -9.16
CA GLU A 20 9.43 3.06 -9.26
C GLU A 20 10.19 3.97 -8.28
N GLU A 21 10.45 5.20 -8.69
CA GLU A 21 11.17 6.17 -7.87
C GLU A 21 10.42 6.45 -6.56
N GLY A 22 11.17 6.46 -5.45
CA GLY A 22 10.64 6.70 -4.11
C GLY A 22 9.98 5.48 -3.46
N VAL A 23 9.89 4.33 -4.16
CA VAL A 23 9.44 3.08 -3.56
C VAL A 23 10.56 2.47 -2.72
N LYS A 24 10.23 2.13 -1.48
CA LYS A 24 11.12 1.53 -0.48
C LYS A 24 10.60 0.14 -0.12
N ALA A 25 11.53 -0.82 0.01
CA ALA A 25 11.22 -2.17 0.43
C ALA A 25 11.21 -2.30 1.96
N LEU A 26 10.29 -3.12 2.47
CA LEU A 26 10.21 -3.57 3.87
C LEU A 26 10.34 -5.09 3.93
N PRO A 27 10.66 -5.65 5.11
CA PRO A 27 10.65 -7.10 5.31
C PRO A 27 9.30 -7.73 4.92
N LYS A 28 9.34 -9.01 4.55
CA LYS A 28 8.14 -9.80 4.15
C LYS A 28 7.50 -9.35 2.82
N GLY A 29 8.24 -8.64 1.97
CA GLY A 29 7.80 -8.33 0.59
C GLY A 29 6.80 -7.18 0.51
N ILE A 30 6.77 -6.31 1.51
CA ILE A 30 5.96 -5.09 1.51
C ILE A 30 6.77 -3.96 0.87
N TYR A 31 6.14 -3.18 0.01
CA TYR A 31 6.72 -1.97 -0.56
C TYR A 31 5.86 -0.77 -0.17
N TYR A 32 6.49 0.37 0.07
CA TYR A 32 5.78 1.61 0.35
C TYR A 32 6.46 2.79 -0.34
N LYS A 33 5.68 3.82 -0.64
CA LYS A 33 6.17 5.09 -1.14
C LYS A 33 5.60 6.19 -0.26
N VAL A 34 6.47 7.05 0.25
CA VAL A 34 6.03 8.23 1.00
C VAL A 34 5.66 9.31 0.01
N LEU A 35 4.39 9.73 0.00
CA LEU A 35 3.89 10.78 -0.89
C LEU A 35 4.02 12.17 -0.26
N SER A 36 3.85 12.24 1.06
CA SER A 36 4.02 13.45 1.86
C SER A 36 4.52 13.05 3.23
N GLU A 37 5.57 13.72 3.69
CA GLU A 37 6.16 13.49 5.01
C GLU A 37 5.46 14.35 6.06
N GLY A 38 5.19 13.75 7.22
CA GLY A 38 4.77 14.50 8.40
C GLY A 38 5.93 15.30 9.00
N LYS A 39 5.67 15.99 10.12
CA LYS A 39 6.74 16.69 10.86
C LYS A 39 7.81 15.70 11.32
N ALA A 40 9.08 16.10 11.21
CA ALA A 40 10.22 15.27 11.60
C ALA A 40 10.25 14.96 13.10
N ASP A 41 9.69 15.84 13.94
CA ASP A 41 9.50 15.67 15.39
C ASP A 41 8.10 15.13 15.73
N GLY A 42 7.36 14.62 14.74
CA GLY A 42 6.04 14.06 14.90
C GLY A 42 6.02 12.79 15.74
N ARG A 43 4.86 12.50 16.37
CA ARG A 43 4.67 11.25 17.11
C ARG A 43 4.56 10.08 16.12
N HIS A 44 5.41 9.08 16.28
CA HIS A 44 5.31 7.83 15.55
C HIS A 44 4.46 6.81 16.34
N PRO A 45 3.49 6.13 15.71
CA PRO A 45 2.70 5.12 16.38
C PRO A 45 3.56 3.90 16.75
N ASN A 46 3.24 3.29 17.88
CA ASN A 46 3.79 2.01 18.33
C ASN A 46 2.72 0.90 18.23
N LEU A 47 3.11 -0.33 18.59
CA LEU A 47 2.23 -1.51 18.53
C LEU A 47 0.92 -1.40 19.34
N ARG A 48 0.86 -0.53 20.34
CA ARG A 48 -0.33 -0.33 21.21
C ARG A 48 -1.07 0.98 20.90
N SER A 49 -0.66 1.71 19.87
CA SER A 49 -1.27 3.00 19.54
C SER A 49 -2.63 2.80 18.88
N ILE A 50 -3.60 3.60 19.30
CA ILE A 50 -4.85 3.79 18.55
C ILE A 50 -4.61 4.93 17.56
N ILE A 51 -4.85 4.68 16.28
CA ILE A 51 -4.68 5.67 15.22
C ILE A 51 -6.01 5.91 14.50
N THR A 52 -6.13 7.09 13.91
CA THR A 52 -7.16 7.41 12.92
C THR A 52 -6.48 7.61 11.58
N ALA A 53 -6.94 6.91 10.55
CA ALA A 53 -6.39 7.04 9.20
C ALA A 53 -7.50 7.02 8.17
N HIS A 54 -7.33 7.82 7.11
CA HIS A 54 -8.12 7.67 5.89
C HIS A 54 -7.34 6.83 4.88
N TYR A 55 -7.99 5.83 4.29
CA TYR A 55 -7.42 4.93 3.31
C TYR A 55 -8.40 4.61 2.19
N THR A 56 -7.84 4.15 1.07
CA THR A 56 -8.55 3.53 -0.06
C THR A 56 -7.79 2.29 -0.50
N GLY A 57 -8.46 1.14 -0.51
CA GLY A 57 -7.92 -0.14 -0.93
C GLY A 57 -8.28 -0.45 -2.38
N ARG A 58 -7.28 -0.76 -3.21
CA ARG A 58 -7.45 -1.18 -4.61
C ARG A 58 -6.66 -2.45 -4.90
N THR A 59 -7.19 -3.30 -5.77
CA THR A 59 -6.48 -4.45 -6.34
C THR A 59 -5.49 -4.00 -7.44
N ILE A 60 -4.64 -4.91 -7.92
CA ILE A 60 -3.60 -4.59 -8.92
C ILE A 60 -4.14 -4.10 -10.26
N ASP A 61 -5.41 -4.39 -10.55
CA ASP A 61 -6.16 -3.94 -11.72
C ASP A 61 -6.87 -2.59 -11.49
N GLY A 62 -6.71 -1.98 -10.31
CA GLY A 62 -7.28 -0.69 -9.94
C GLY A 62 -8.70 -0.76 -9.37
N LYS A 63 -9.34 -1.94 -9.30
CA LYS A 63 -10.67 -2.07 -8.71
C LYS A 63 -10.63 -1.75 -7.21
N GLN A 64 -11.45 -0.78 -6.79
CA GLN A 64 -11.62 -0.46 -5.37
C GLN A 64 -12.42 -1.55 -4.67
N PHE A 65 -11.93 -1.99 -3.51
CA PHE A 65 -12.63 -2.98 -2.68
C PHE A 65 -13.07 -2.41 -1.33
N ASP A 66 -12.41 -1.36 -0.83
CA ASP A 66 -12.73 -0.71 0.43
C ASP A 66 -12.25 0.74 0.46
N SER A 67 -12.89 1.60 1.24
CA SER A 67 -12.52 3.00 1.43
C SER A 67 -13.12 3.55 2.71
N SER A 68 -12.30 4.24 3.51
CA SER A 68 -12.76 4.98 4.70
C SER A 68 -13.41 6.33 4.39
N LEU A 69 -13.19 6.83 3.17
CA LEU A 69 -13.79 8.06 2.68
C LEU A 69 -15.17 7.66 2.17
N GLY A 70 -16.17 7.65 3.06
CA GLY A 70 -17.55 7.35 2.70
C GLY A 70 -18.02 8.31 1.62
N GLY A 71 -18.21 7.81 0.40
CA GLY A 71 -18.65 8.59 -0.75
C GLY A 71 -18.92 7.66 -1.93
N THR A 72 -20.20 7.38 -2.14
CA THR A 72 -20.76 6.89 -3.40
C THR A 72 -20.58 7.91 -4.52
#